data_AF-A0A9D5PIJ4-F1
#
_entry.id   AF-A0A9D5PIJ4-F1
#
_cell.length_a   1.000
_cell.length_b   1.000
_cell.length_c   1.000
_cell.angle_alpha   90.00
_cell.angle_beta   90.00
_cell.angle_gamma   90.00
#
_symmetry.space_group_name_H-M   'P 1'
#
loop_
_entity.id
_entity.type
_entity.pdbx_description
1 polymer ?
#
loop_
_entity_poly.entity_id
_entity_poly.type
_entity_poly.pdbx_seq_one_letter_code
_entity_poly.pdbx_strand_id
1 'polypeptide(L)'
;MKQKKKYLIALGETHSIIALVAGILVCCSAFVSIFLMAKKYNGTGIHPLQYFTVWSNILSAVAASFMIPYAVEGIRKKRFALPNWITLLQYSAAICVATTMVAALALIWPTQGSSAVTGTNFWLHIVSPALTIVLFQCVETGVPFSRKSAPLALIPYWAYMIVYFVMVYLVGTERGGWSDFYKTKAFLPPWVSALLMLAIGFTISFALLFLHNKRATQYWKNVSKIWSRDLEPTQLLIEAFGLGRSIGSRTSYTELVIPLDIFKIMSERYDISIDRLTKAYLKGALDAMEERNAK
;
A
#
# COMPACT_ATOMS: atom_id res chain seq x y z
N MET A 1 -26.98 -1.61 -28.22
CA MET A 1 -26.35 -1.74 -26.88
C MET A 1 -25.94 -0.36 -26.37
N LYS A 2 -26.69 0.24 -25.44
CA LYS A 2 -26.27 1.51 -24.80
C LYS A 2 -25.07 1.22 -23.90
N GLN A 3 -23.87 1.63 -24.31
CA GLN A 3 -22.72 1.65 -23.40
C GLN A 3 -23.10 2.53 -22.19
N LYS A 4 -23.25 1.92 -21.01
CA LYS A 4 -23.29 2.68 -19.75
C LYS A 4 -22.04 3.55 -19.73
N LYS A 5 -22.21 4.86 -19.86
CA LYS A 5 -21.12 5.82 -19.70
C LYS A 5 -20.58 5.60 -18.28
N LYS A 6 -19.39 4.99 -18.17
CA LYS A 6 -18.69 4.87 -16.89
C LYS A 6 -18.16 6.25 -16.56
N TYR A 7 -18.87 6.96 -15.69
CA TYR A 7 -18.49 8.30 -15.25
C TYR A 7 -17.19 8.25 -14.43
N LEU A 8 -16.46 9.35 -14.46
CA LEU A 8 -15.19 9.57 -13.74
C LEU A 8 -15.25 9.20 -12.25
N ILE A 9 -16.39 9.49 -11.63
CA ILE A 9 -16.69 9.30 -10.21
C ILE A 9 -16.66 7.81 -9.80
N ALA A 10 -16.92 6.90 -10.73
CA ALA A 10 -16.94 5.46 -10.45
C ALA A 10 -15.53 4.83 -10.30
N LEU A 11 -14.47 5.52 -10.74
CA LEU A 11 -13.11 4.97 -10.73
C LEU A 11 -12.46 5.01 -9.34
N GLY A 12 -12.80 5.99 -8.50
CA GLY A 12 -12.23 6.12 -7.14
C GLY A 12 -12.83 5.14 -6.14
N GLU A 13 -14.09 4.76 -6.31
CA GLU A 13 -14.81 3.88 -5.39
C GLU A 13 -14.24 2.46 -5.35
N THR A 14 -13.94 1.86 -6.51
CA THR A 14 -13.42 0.48 -6.56
C THR A 14 -12.07 0.35 -5.85
N HIS A 15 -11.18 1.33 -6.02
CA HIS A 15 -9.88 1.34 -5.31
C HIS A 15 -10.07 1.46 -3.80
N SER A 16 -11.03 2.28 -3.36
CA SER A 16 -11.35 2.45 -1.95
C SER A 16 -11.89 1.16 -1.31
N ILE A 17 -12.76 0.44 -2.02
CA ILE A 17 -13.29 -0.87 -1.56
C ILE A 17 -12.15 -1.90 -1.46
N ILE A 18 -11.30 -1.97 -2.49
CA ILE A 18 -10.15 -2.90 -2.48
C ILE A 18 -9.21 -2.56 -1.32
N ALA A 19 -8.88 -1.28 -1.13
CA ALA A 19 -8.02 -0.81 -0.04
C ALA A 19 -8.61 -1.18 1.33
N LEU A 20 -9.92 -1.02 1.52
CA LEU A 20 -10.60 -1.35 2.78
C LEU A 20 -10.55 -2.86 3.05
N VAL A 21 -11.01 -3.67 2.09
CA VAL A 21 -11.10 -5.13 2.27
C VAL A 21 -9.70 -5.72 2.44
N ALA A 22 -8.76 -5.39 1.56
CA ALA A 22 -7.40 -5.89 1.65
C ALA A 22 -6.67 -5.35 2.90
N GLY A 23 -6.92 -4.10 3.30
CA GLY A 23 -6.39 -3.53 4.54
C GLY A 23 -6.83 -4.29 5.79
N ILE A 24 -8.13 -4.60 5.89
CA ILE A 24 -8.68 -5.41 6.98
C ILE A 24 -8.07 -6.82 6.96
N LEU A 25 -8.01 -7.47 5.79
CA LEU A 25 -7.44 -8.81 5.67
C LEU A 25 -5.96 -8.85 6.06
N VAL A 26 -5.16 -7.85 5.68
CA VAL A 26 -3.76 -7.73 6.12
C VAL A 26 -3.69 -7.59 7.63
N CYS A 27 -4.46 -6.67 8.23
CA CYS A 27 -4.50 -6.48 9.68
C CYS A 27 -4.88 -7.78 10.42
N CYS A 28 -5.95 -8.44 9.99
CA CYS A 28 -6.40 -9.70 10.60
C CYS A 28 -5.36 -10.81 10.44
N SER A 29 -4.78 -10.99 9.25
CA SER A 29 -3.78 -12.03 9.01
C SER A 29 -2.51 -11.82 9.84
N ALA A 30 -2.04 -10.58 9.96
CA ALA A 30 -0.89 -10.23 10.77
C ALA A 30 -1.18 -10.43 12.26
N PHE A 31 -2.36 -10.01 12.74
CA PHE A 31 -2.79 -10.22 14.12
C PHE A 31 -2.88 -11.70 14.47
N VAL A 32 -3.51 -12.51 13.63
CA VAL A 32 -3.58 -13.98 13.80
C VAL A 32 -2.17 -14.57 13.85
N SER A 33 -1.29 -14.14 12.94
CA SER A 33 0.10 -14.61 12.90
C SER A 33 0.87 -14.32 14.19
N ILE A 34 0.76 -13.09 14.70
CA ILE A 34 1.43 -12.64 15.93
C ILE A 34 0.83 -13.35 17.15
N PHE A 35 -0.49 -13.48 17.22
CA PHE A 35 -1.17 -14.16 18.32
C PHE A 35 -0.80 -15.65 18.39
N LEU A 36 -0.82 -16.34 17.25
CA LEU A 36 -0.41 -17.75 17.18
C LEU A 36 1.08 -17.92 17.54
N MET A 37 1.93 -16.97 17.16
CA MET A 37 3.33 -16.96 17.57
C MET A 37 3.48 -16.77 19.08
N ALA A 38 2.78 -15.79 19.68
CA ALA A 38 2.80 -15.56 21.12
C ALA A 38 2.36 -16.81 21.90
N LYS A 39 1.29 -17.48 21.46
CA LYS A 39 0.82 -18.73 22.06
C LYS A 39 1.85 -19.86 21.97
N LYS A 40 2.57 -19.98 20.85
CA LYS A 40 3.63 -20.99 20.66
C LYS A 40 4.79 -20.79 21.65
N TYR A 41 5.07 -19.55 22.04
CA TYR A 41 6.19 -19.17 22.89
C TYR A 41 5.78 -18.82 24.33
N ASN A 42 4.60 -19.27 24.78
CA ASN A 42 4.05 -19.02 26.12
C ASN A 42 5.13 -19.26 27.21
N GLY A 43 5.55 -18.18 27.90
CA GLY A 43 6.58 -18.23 28.94
C GLY A 43 7.94 -17.60 28.60
N THR A 44 8.21 -17.24 27.34
CA THR A 44 9.51 -16.63 26.92
C THR A 44 9.40 -15.17 26.46
N GLY A 45 8.24 -14.54 26.70
CA GLY A 45 7.99 -13.09 26.60
C GLY A 45 8.39 -12.45 25.26
N ILE A 46 9.65 -12.02 25.17
CA ILE A 46 10.22 -11.24 24.07
C ILE A 46 10.91 -12.07 22.98
N HIS A 47 11.09 -13.38 23.18
CA HIS A 47 11.83 -14.22 22.22
C HIS A 47 11.29 -14.15 20.77
N PRO A 48 9.97 -14.09 20.51
CA PRO A 48 9.46 -13.94 19.15
C PRO A 48 9.86 -12.62 18.46
N LEU A 49 10.14 -11.57 19.22
CA LEU A 49 10.55 -10.26 18.71
C LEU A 49 11.98 -10.25 18.16
N GLN A 50 12.72 -11.35 18.27
CA GLN A 50 14.02 -11.47 17.61
C GLN A 50 13.87 -11.69 16.11
N TYR A 51 12.73 -12.22 15.64
CA TYR A 51 12.54 -12.58 14.24
C TYR A 51 12.08 -11.40 13.38
N PHE A 52 12.75 -11.17 12.25
CA PHE A 52 12.33 -10.17 11.27
C PHE A 52 10.90 -10.39 10.80
N THR A 53 10.51 -11.66 10.65
CA THR A 53 9.17 -12.06 10.23
C THR A 53 8.09 -11.50 11.17
N VAL A 54 8.34 -11.41 12.47
CA VAL A 54 7.36 -10.83 13.40
C VAL A 54 7.28 -9.31 13.19
N TRP A 55 8.42 -8.62 13.15
CA TRP A 55 8.47 -7.17 12.92
C TRP A 55 7.90 -6.74 11.58
N SER A 56 8.18 -7.48 10.50
CA SER A 56 7.66 -7.18 9.17
C SER A 56 6.14 -7.30 9.11
N ASN A 57 5.56 -8.30 9.80
CA ASN A 57 4.12 -8.48 9.90
C ASN A 57 3.46 -7.43 10.81
N ILE A 58 4.12 -6.98 11.87
CA ILE A 58 3.66 -5.82 12.66
C ILE A 58 3.65 -4.56 11.78
N LEU A 59 4.73 -4.32 11.04
CA LEU A 59 4.84 -3.18 10.14
C LEU A 59 3.75 -3.20 9.06
N SER A 60 3.42 -4.38 8.49
CA SER A 60 2.35 -4.49 7.51
C SER A 60 0.96 -4.24 8.11
N ALA A 61 0.69 -4.70 9.33
CA ALA A 61 -0.55 -4.39 10.03
C ALA A 61 -0.70 -2.89 10.29
N VAL A 62 0.38 -2.24 10.76
CA VAL A 62 0.40 -0.78 11.03
C VAL A 62 0.23 0.01 9.73
N ALA A 63 0.93 -0.37 8.67
CA ALA A 63 0.81 0.31 7.38
C ALA A 63 -0.61 0.18 6.80
N ALA A 64 -1.18 -1.02 6.85
CA ALA A 64 -2.54 -1.27 6.39
C ALA A 64 -3.60 -0.53 7.24
N SER A 65 -3.43 -0.44 8.56
CA SER A 65 -4.39 0.24 9.43
C SER A 65 -4.45 1.75 9.16
N PHE A 66 -3.32 2.39 8.85
CA PHE A 66 -3.30 3.80 8.44
C PHE A 66 -4.06 4.06 7.14
N MET A 67 -4.23 3.07 6.27
CA MET A 67 -4.97 3.21 5.01
C MET A 67 -6.50 3.10 5.20
N ILE A 68 -6.97 2.42 6.25
CA ILE A 68 -8.40 2.12 6.46
C ILE A 68 -9.25 3.40 6.53
N PRO A 69 -8.90 4.45 7.30
CA PRO A 69 -9.70 5.67 7.34
C PRO A 69 -9.85 6.34 5.97
N TYR A 70 -8.78 6.39 5.17
CA TYR A 70 -8.79 6.95 3.82
C TYR A 70 -9.57 6.10 2.83
N ALA A 71 -9.59 4.77 3.03
CA ALA A 71 -10.43 3.88 2.26
C ALA A 71 -11.93 4.10 2.56
N VAL A 72 -12.29 4.26 3.84
CA VAL A 72 -13.67 4.60 4.25
C VAL A 72 -14.09 5.96 3.69
N GLU A 73 -13.23 6.96 3.84
CA GLU A 73 -13.45 8.30 3.27
C GLU A 73 -13.59 8.23 1.75
N GLY A 74 -12.74 7.44 1.07
CA GLY A 74 -12.78 7.29 -0.37
C GLY A 74 -14.04 6.61 -0.89
N ILE A 75 -14.63 5.69 -0.13
CA ILE A 75 -15.96 5.13 -0.43
C ILE A 75 -17.05 6.21 -0.29
N ARG A 76 -17.00 6.99 0.81
CA ARG A 76 -17.99 8.05 1.10
C ARG A 76 -17.94 9.17 0.06
N LYS A 77 -16.74 9.67 -0.22
CA LYS A 77 -16.43 10.78 -1.13
C LYS A 77 -16.22 10.34 -2.57
N LYS A 78 -16.32 9.03 -2.89
CA LYS A 78 -16.09 8.45 -4.22
C LYS A 78 -14.73 8.81 -4.83
N ARG A 79 -13.75 9.13 -3.99
CA ARG A 79 -12.40 9.54 -4.36
C ARG A 79 -11.40 8.93 -3.39
N PHE A 80 -10.64 7.96 -3.87
CA PHE A 80 -9.53 7.44 -3.10
C PHE A 80 -8.34 8.40 -3.21
N ALA A 81 -7.92 8.95 -2.08
CA ALA A 81 -6.71 9.78 -1.99
C ALA A 81 -6.00 9.41 -0.69
N LEU A 82 -4.69 9.16 -0.79
CA LEU A 82 -3.87 8.75 0.34
C LEU A 82 -2.62 9.63 0.39
N PRO A 83 -2.22 10.14 1.57
CA PRO A 83 -0.94 10.81 1.76
C PRO A 83 0.23 9.92 1.31
N ASN A 84 1.19 10.53 0.60
CA ASN A 84 2.37 9.81 0.08
C ASN A 84 3.17 9.06 1.15
N TRP A 85 3.19 9.56 2.38
CA TRP A 85 3.91 8.91 3.49
C TRP A 85 3.27 7.57 3.89
N ILE A 86 1.94 7.43 3.79
CA ILE A 86 1.25 6.16 4.07
C ILE A 86 1.53 5.17 2.94
N THR A 87 1.50 5.62 1.68
CA THR A 87 1.88 4.79 0.54
C THR A 87 3.33 4.32 0.67
N LEU A 88 4.25 5.19 1.12
CA LEU A 88 5.64 4.86 1.37
C LEU A 88 5.80 3.85 2.52
N LEU A 89 5.02 4.00 3.59
CA LEU A 89 4.99 3.05 4.70
C LEU A 89 4.50 1.68 4.23
N GLN A 90 3.46 1.64 3.40
CA GLN A 90 2.94 0.41 2.80
C GLN A 90 3.93 -0.24 1.84
N TYR A 91 4.66 0.57 1.07
CA TYR A 91 5.75 0.10 0.23
C TYR A 91 6.86 -0.54 1.07
N SER A 92 7.27 0.12 2.16
CA SER A 92 8.26 -0.41 3.11
C SER A 92 7.79 -1.74 3.72
N ALA A 93 6.55 -1.81 4.18
CA ALA A 93 5.95 -3.04 4.69
C ALA A 93 5.98 -4.18 3.65
N ALA A 94 5.57 -3.89 2.41
CA ALA A 94 5.56 -4.84 1.31
C ALA A 94 6.96 -5.39 0.99
N ILE A 95 8.01 -4.55 1.04
CA ILE A 95 9.39 -5.00 0.88
C ILE A 95 9.79 -5.95 2.01
N CYS A 96 9.54 -5.58 3.26
CA CYS A 96 9.92 -6.36 4.42
C CYS A 96 9.28 -7.75 4.39
N VAL A 97 7.97 -7.83 4.17
CA VAL A 97 7.26 -9.12 4.11
C VAL A 97 7.55 -9.93 2.84
N ALA A 98 7.81 -9.28 1.71
CA ALA A 98 8.27 -9.97 0.51
C ALA A 98 9.64 -10.62 0.75
N THR A 99 10.54 -9.91 1.45
CA THR A 99 11.86 -10.43 1.80
C THR A 99 11.75 -11.63 2.73
N THR A 100 10.84 -11.61 3.71
CA THR A 100 10.63 -12.77 4.61
C THR A 100 10.03 -13.95 3.86
N MET A 101 9.10 -13.73 2.93
CA MET A 101 8.54 -14.78 2.07
C MET A 101 9.63 -15.40 1.19
N VAL A 102 10.47 -14.60 0.54
CA VAL A 102 11.58 -15.08 -0.29
C VAL A 102 12.58 -15.85 0.56
N ALA A 103 12.99 -15.33 1.72
CA ALA A 103 13.90 -16.04 2.62
C ALA A 103 13.30 -17.37 3.11
N ALA A 104 12.01 -17.39 3.45
CA ALA A 104 11.33 -18.60 3.88
C ALA A 104 11.31 -19.67 2.78
N LEU A 105 10.99 -19.29 1.53
CA LEU A 105 10.89 -20.22 0.41
C LEU A 105 12.24 -20.65 -0.15
N ALA A 106 13.22 -19.75 -0.22
CA ALA A 106 14.50 -19.99 -0.87
C ALA A 106 15.60 -20.49 0.08
N LEU A 107 15.53 -20.17 1.38
CA LEU A 107 16.58 -20.50 2.34
C LEU A 107 16.09 -21.47 3.43
N ILE A 108 14.93 -21.19 4.03
CA ILE A 108 14.44 -21.97 5.17
C ILE A 108 13.74 -23.26 4.71
N TRP A 109 12.89 -23.20 3.70
CA TRP A 109 12.16 -24.36 3.21
C TRP A 109 13.08 -25.50 2.72
N PRO A 110 14.17 -25.24 1.96
CA PRO A 110 15.10 -26.30 1.58
C PRO A 110 15.79 -27.00 2.76
N THR A 111 15.91 -26.33 3.91
CA THR A 111 16.61 -26.87 5.09
C THR A 111 15.70 -27.44 6.16
N GLN A 112 14.47 -26.91 6.31
CA GLN A 112 13.53 -27.30 7.36
C GLN A 112 12.26 -27.98 6.82
N GLY A 113 12.17 -28.18 5.50
CA GLY A 113 11.01 -28.79 4.86
C GLY A 113 9.71 -28.00 5.08
N SER A 114 8.58 -28.70 5.00
CA SER A 114 7.25 -28.08 5.05
C SER A 114 6.98 -27.25 6.31
N SER A 115 7.74 -27.47 7.40
CA SER A 115 7.63 -26.67 8.63
C SER A 115 7.86 -25.17 8.40
N ALA A 116 8.62 -24.79 7.35
CA ALA A 116 8.85 -23.40 6.98
C ALA A 116 7.61 -22.69 6.44
N VAL A 117 6.60 -23.44 5.97
CA VAL A 117 5.42 -22.90 5.26
C VAL A 117 4.10 -23.54 5.71
N THR A 118 4.07 -24.20 6.86
CA THR A 118 2.85 -24.82 7.44
C THR A 118 2.54 -24.25 8.82
N GLY A 119 1.31 -24.49 9.32
CA GLY A 119 0.88 -24.01 10.63
C GLY A 119 1.00 -22.48 10.77
N THR A 120 1.56 -22.00 11.88
CA THR A 120 1.79 -20.56 12.11
C THR A 120 2.72 -19.94 11.05
N ASN A 121 3.70 -20.69 10.55
CA ASN A 121 4.64 -20.20 9.55
C ASN A 121 3.99 -19.97 8.19
N PHE A 122 2.92 -20.71 7.86
CA PHE A 122 2.13 -20.45 6.65
C PHE A 122 1.55 -19.02 6.65
N TRP A 123 1.00 -18.60 7.79
CA TRP A 123 0.43 -17.27 7.93
C TRP A 123 1.51 -16.18 7.85
N LEU A 124 2.62 -16.38 8.55
CA LEU A 124 3.74 -15.43 8.66
C LEU A 124 4.57 -15.29 7.37
N HIS A 125 4.76 -16.38 6.62
CA HIS A 125 5.64 -16.42 5.46
C HIS A 125 4.90 -16.38 4.12
N ILE A 126 3.62 -16.75 4.07
CA ILE A 126 2.86 -16.84 2.81
C ILE A 126 1.65 -15.91 2.81
N VAL A 127 0.69 -16.12 3.71
CA VAL A 127 -0.61 -15.44 3.64
C VAL A 127 -0.47 -13.93 3.85
N SER A 128 0.12 -13.49 4.96
CA SER A 128 0.24 -12.06 5.25
C SER A 128 1.17 -11.35 4.27
N PRO A 129 2.34 -11.90 3.88
CA PRO A 129 3.15 -11.33 2.81
C PRO A 129 2.41 -11.17 1.48
N ALA A 130 1.71 -12.21 1.01
CA ALA A 130 0.97 -12.16 -0.24
C ALA A 130 -0.12 -11.08 -0.21
N LEU A 131 -0.92 -11.03 0.87
CA LEU A 131 -1.96 -10.01 1.04
C LEU A 131 -1.38 -8.60 1.09
N THR A 132 -0.25 -8.40 1.77
CA THR A 132 0.41 -7.08 1.88
C THR A 132 0.96 -6.61 0.54
N ILE A 133 1.59 -7.51 -0.24
CA ILE A 133 2.07 -7.22 -1.60
C ILE A 133 0.89 -6.86 -2.50
N VAL A 134 -0.19 -7.66 -2.46
CA VAL A 134 -1.41 -7.39 -3.24
C VAL A 134 -2.01 -6.04 -2.84
N LEU A 135 -2.14 -5.75 -1.55
CA LEU A 135 -2.64 -4.48 -1.04
C LEU A 135 -1.80 -3.31 -1.58
N PHE A 136 -0.47 -3.38 -1.45
CA PHE A 136 0.42 -2.33 -1.98
C PHE A 136 0.26 -2.14 -3.50
N GLN A 137 0.13 -3.22 -4.25
CA GLN A 137 0.05 -3.18 -5.71
C GLN A 137 -1.35 -2.81 -6.24
N CYS A 138 -2.39 -2.89 -5.41
CA CYS A 138 -3.77 -2.58 -5.78
C CYS A 138 -4.24 -1.22 -5.26
N VAL A 139 -3.58 -0.66 -4.25
CA VAL A 139 -3.89 0.66 -3.72
C VAL A 139 -3.04 1.71 -4.44
N GLU A 140 -3.36 1.84 -5.72
CA GLU A 140 -2.75 2.81 -6.64
C GLU A 140 -3.31 4.21 -6.34
N THR A 141 -2.44 5.15 -5.98
CA THR A 141 -2.83 6.57 -5.80
C THR A 141 -2.69 7.37 -7.09
N GLY A 142 -2.30 6.73 -8.20
CA GLY A 142 -2.00 7.38 -9.47
C GLY A 142 -0.70 8.19 -9.44
N VAL A 143 0.00 8.27 -8.30
CA VAL A 143 1.25 9.02 -8.20
C VAL A 143 2.42 8.03 -8.24
N PRO A 144 3.22 8.00 -9.34
CA PRO A 144 4.36 7.11 -9.41
C PRO A 144 5.43 7.53 -8.39
N PHE A 145 6.06 6.54 -7.78
CA PHE A 145 7.19 6.78 -6.90
C PHE A 145 8.48 7.06 -7.67
N SER A 146 9.29 7.96 -7.13
CA SER A 146 10.66 8.15 -7.62
C SER A 146 11.55 6.96 -7.24
N ARG A 147 12.63 6.73 -8.00
CA ARG A 147 13.64 5.73 -7.62
C ARG A 147 14.30 6.02 -6.27
N LYS A 148 14.28 7.29 -5.81
CA LYS A 148 14.80 7.71 -4.51
C LYS A 148 13.93 7.20 -3.34
N SER A 149 12.69 6.79 -3.61
CA SER A 149 11.79 6.21 -2.60
C SER A 149 12.21 4.78 -2.18
N ALA A 150 12.93 4.05 -3.05
CA ALA A 150 13.41 2.69 -2.76
C ALA A 150 14.35 2.60 -1.54
N PRO A 151 15.46 3.37 -1.47
CA PRO A 151 16.33 3.34 -0.29
C PRO A 151 15.62 3.82 0.98
N LEU A 152 14.72 4.80 0.87
CA LEU A 152 13.93 5.28 2.01
C LEU A 152 13.00 4.20 2.56
N ALA A 153 12.36 3.42 1.68
CA ALA A 153 11.48 2.32 2.06
C ALA A 153 12.23 1.10 2.65
N LEU A 154 13.54 0.99 2.42
CA LEU A 154 14.40 -0.08 2.95
C LEU A 154 14.90 0.18 4.37
N ILE A 155 14.67 1.36 4.96
CA ILE A 155 15.18 1.71 6.29
C ILE A 155 14.85 0.65 7.36
N PRO A 156 13.59 0.17 7.51
CA PRO A 156 13.28 -0.84 8.54
C PRO A 156 14.02 -2.16 8.31
N TYR A 157 14.21 -2.54 7.04
CA TYR A 157 14.97 -3.73 6.66
C TYR A 157 16.45 -3.59 7.03
N TRP A 158 17.09 -2.46 6.71
CA TRP A 158 18.49 -2.21 7.08
C TRP A 158 18.69 -2.12 8.59
N ALA A 159 17.78 -1.46 9.30
CA ALA A 159 17.82 -1.37 10.76
C ALA A 159 17.83 -2.78 11.38
N TYR A 160 16.92 -3.66 10.94
CA TYR A 160 16.91 -5.04 11.41
C TYR A 160 18.17 -5.81 11.00
N MET A 161 18.64 -5.64 9.75
CA MET A 161 19.85 -6.31 9.27
C MET A 161 21.08 -5.97 10.11
N ILE A 162 21.24 -4.71 10.51
CA ILE A 162 22.31 -4.25 11.41
C ILE A 162 22.18 -4.92 12.78
N VAL A 163 20.98 -4.90 13.37
CA VAL A 163 20.71 -5.54 14.67
C VAL A 163 21.01 -7.03 14.62
N TYR A 164 20.53 -7.73 13.58
CA TYR A 164 20.80 -9.15 13.36
C TYR A 164 22.30 -9.41 13.26
N PHE A 165 23.01 -8.61 12.47
CA PHE A 165 24.45 -8.78 12.29
C PHE A 165 25.20 -8.66 13.62
N VAL A 166 24.89 -7.64 14.41
CA VAL A 166 25.49 -7.43 15.75
C VAL A 166 25.17 -8.61 16.66
N MET A 167 23.89 -9.00 16.78
CA MET A 167 23.46 -10.03 17.72
C MET A 167 23.98 -11.43 17.35
N VAL A 168 24.12 -11.74 16.06
CA VAL A 168 24.49 -13.10 15.60
C VAL A 168 25.99 -13.27 15.36
N TYR A 169 26.69 -12.22 14.89
CA TYR A 169 28.11 -12.33 14.53
C TYR A 169 29.06 -11.64 15.50
N LEU A 170 28.66 -10.53 16.12
CA LEU A 170 29.54 -9.78 17.03
C LEU A 170 29.36 -10.21 18.48
N VAL A 171 28.11 -10.39 18.92
CA VAL A 171 27.80 -10.86 20.28
C VAL A 171 27.85 -12.39 20.32
N GLY A 172 27.06 -13.06 19.48
CA GLY A 172 26.97 -14.52 19.45
C GLY A 172 26.29 -15.12 20.68
N THR A 173 25.83 -16.36 20.58
CA THR A 173 25.03 -17.02 21.64
C THR A 173 25.77 -17.15 22.97
N GLU A 174 27.10 -17.30 22.93
CA GLU A 174 27.95 -17.43 24.13
C GLU A 174 27.94 -16.17 25.01
N ARG A 175 27.62 -15.01 24.44
CA ARG A 175 27.55 -13.71 25.15
C ARG A 175 26.13 -13.16 25.24
N GLY A 176 25.11 -14.01 25.10
CA GLY A 176 23.70 -13.61 25.15
C GLY A 176 23.15 -13.04 23.83
N GLY A 177 23.88 -13.21 22.72
CA GLY A 177 23.44 -12.88 21.37
C GLY A 177 22.42 -13.88 20.81
N TRP A 178 22.00 -13.66 19.57
CA TRP A 178 21.01 -14.49 18.90
C TRP A 178 21.65 -15.70 18.21
N SER A 179 20.89 -16.78 18.08
CA SER A 179 21.26 -17.89 17.21
C SER A 179 21.12 -17.49 15.73
N ASP A 180 21.90 -18.10 14.84
CA ASP A 180 21.77 -17.89 13.39
C ASP A 180 20.56 -18.64 12.83
N PHE A 181 19.36 -18.17 13.16
CA PHE A 181 18.09 -18.79 12.77
C PHE A 181 17.78 -18.65 11.28
N TYR A 182 18.44 -17.73 10.56
CA TYR A 182 18.39 -17.65 9.09
C TYR A 182 19.44 -18.54 8.40
N LYS A 183 20.25 -19.28 9.17
CA LYS A 183 21.26 -20.24 8.65
C LYS A 183 22.23 -19.61 7.67
N THR A 184 22.50 -18.33 7.81
CA THR A 184 23.41 -17.58 6.94
C THR A 184 24.84 -18.13 6.98
N LYS A 185 25.27 -18.68 8.13
CA LYS A 185 26.57 -19.34 8.31
C LYS A 185 26.65 -20.72 7.64
N ALA A 186 25.50 -21.36 7.41
CA ALA A 186 25.46 -22.72 6.85
C ALA A 186 25.84 -22.75 5.36
N PHE A 187 25.72 -21.61 4.66
CA PHE A 187 25.89 -21.55 3.22
C PHE A 187 27.08 -20.69 2.78
N LEU A 188 27.33 -19.56 3.46
CA LEU A 188 28.30 -18.56 3.01
C LEU A 188 28.96 -17.85 4.19
N PRO A 189 30.16 -17.26 4.00
CA PRO A 189 30.75 -16.38 5.00
C PRO A 189 29.84 -15.18 5.33
N PRO A 190 29.85 -14.65 6.56
CA PRO A 190 28.92 -13.61 7.03
C PRO A 190 28.84 -12.37 6.12
N TRP A 191 29.98 -11.88 5.64
CA TRP A 191 30.03 -10.70 4.78
C TRP A 191 29.38 -10.94 3.40
N VAL A 192 29.53 -12.15 2.85
CA VAL A 192 28.88 -12.52 1.59
C VAL A 192 27.37 -12.65 1.79
N SER A 193 26.95 -13.30 2.87
CA SER A 193 25.53 -13.41 3.25
C SER A 193 24.89 -12.03 3.43
N ALA A 194 25.57 -11.08 4.06
CA ALA A 194 25.09 -9.71 4.22
C ALA A 194 24.93 -8.98 2.88
N LEU A 195 25.92 -9.05 2.00
CA LEU A 195 25.85 -8.46 0.65
C LEU A 195 24.72 -9.09 -0.19
N LEU A 196 24.55 -10.41 -0.09
CA LEU A 196 23.48 -11.12 -0.80
C LEU A 196 22.10 -10.69 -0.29
N MET A 197 21.92 -10.60 1.02
CA MET A 197 20.67 -10.14 1.63
C MET A 197 20.35 -8.70 1.20
N LEU A 198 21.33 -7.80 1.21
CA LEU A 198 21.18 -6.45 0.66
C LEU A 198 20.75 -6.46 -0.81
N ALA A 199 21.41 -7.27 -1.64
CA ALA A 199 21.07 -7.40 -3.05
C ALA A 199 19.64 -7.91 -3.25
N ILE A 200 19.19 -8.88 -2.46
CA ILE A 200 17.81 -9.40 -2.47
C ILE A 200 16.84 -8.28 -2.06
N GLY A 201 17.10 -7.56 -0.97
CA GLY A 201 16.25 -6.46 -0.50
C GLY A 201 16.08 -5.36 -1.55
N PHE A 202 17.18 -4.93 -2.19
CA PHE A 202 17.13 -3.98 -3.30
C PHE A 202 16.39 -4.54 -4.51
N THR A 203 16.63 -5.80 -4.89
CA THR A 203 15.96 -6.43 -6.03
C THR A 203 14.44 -6.47 -5.83
N ILE A 204 13.99 -6.91 -4.64
CA ILE A 204 12.57 -6.91 -4.27
C ILE A 204 12.01 -5.49 -4.27
N SER A 205 12.72 -4.54 -3.67
CA SER A 205 12.34 -3.13 -3.62
C SER A 205 12.12 -2.56 -5.02
N PHE A 206 13.09 -2.71 -5.93
CA PHE A 206 12.98 -2.22 -7.31
C PHE A 206 11.93 -2.97 -8.13
N ALA A 207 11.77 -4.28 -7.92
CA ALA A 207 10.72 -5.06 -8.58
C ALA A 207 9.33 -4.57 -8.19
N LEU A 208 9.07 -4.39 -6.88
CA LEU A 208 7.81 -3.86 -6.39
C LEU A 208 7.54 -2.44 -6.87
N LEU A 209 8.57 -1.57 -6.88
CA LEU A 209 8.49 -0.21 -7.41
C LEU A 209 8.14 -0.19 -8.90
N PHE A 210 8.82 -1.04 -9.68
CA PHE A 210 8.58 -1.14 -11.12
C PHE A 210 7.14 -1.58 -11.41
N LEU A 211 6.66 -2.61 -10.72
CA LEU A 211 5.29 -3.11 -10.87
C LEU A 211 4.26 -2.05 -10.48
N HIS A 212 4.48 -1.34 -9.37
CA HIS A 212 3.60 -0.27 -8.91
C HIS A 212 3.57 0.88 -9.92
N ASN A 213 4.72 1.42 -10.32
CA ASN A 213 4.79 2.52 -11.29
C ASN A 213 4.22 2.15 -12.67
N LYS A 214 4.36 0.89 -13.09
CA LYS A 214 3.74 0.38 -14.33
C LYS A 214 2.22 0.40 -14.22
N ARG A 215 1.66 -0.01 -13.07
CA ARG A 215 0.22 0.05 -12.79
C ARG A 215 -0.27 1.50 -12.70
N ALA A 216 0.45 2.39 -12.03
CA ALA A 216 0.18 3.83 -11.97
C ALA A 216 0.03 4.44 -13.36
N THR A 217 1.01 4.15 -14.23
CA THR A 217 1.02 4.64 -15.60
C THR A 217 -0.13 4.05 -16.41
N GLN A 218 -0.42 2.75 -16.23
CA GLN A 218 -1.52 2.09 -16.94
C GLN A 218 -2.89 2.61 -16.49
N TYR A 219 -3.06 2.93 -15.20
CA TYR A 219 -4.25 3.59 -14.68
C TYR A 219 -4.48 4.90 -15.42
N TRP A 220 -3.49 5.79 -15.48
CA TRP A 220 -3.62 7.05 -16.23
C TRP A 220 -3.90 6.85 -17.71
N LYS A 221 -3.30 5.85 -18.35
CA LYS A 221 -3.63 5.48 -19.75
C LYS A 221 -5.08 5.03 -19.90
N ASN A 222 -5.64 4.33 -18.92
CA ASN A 222 -7.02 3.87 -18.96
C ASN A 222 -8.00 5.03 -18.68
N VAL A 223 -7.68 5.89 -17.71
CA VAL A 223 -8.44 7.11 -17.42
C VAL A 223 -8.43 8.03 -18.65
N SER A 224 -7.27 8.21 -19.27
CA SER A 224 -7.15 9.04 -20.48
C SER A 224 -7.91 8.45 -21.67
N LYS A 225 -8.10 7.14 -21.79
CA LYS A 225 -9.00 6.53 -22.80
C LYS A 225 -10.47 6.80 -22.52
N ILE A 226 -10.88 6.86 -21.26
CA ILE A 226 -12.25 7.28 -20.91
C ILE A 226 -12.45 8.75 -21.32
N TRP A 227 -11.41 9.56 -21.14
CA TRP A 227 -11.32 10.95 -21.61
C TRP A 227 -10.98 11.11 -23.10
N SER A 228 -10.84 10.04 -23.88
CA SER A 228 -10.58 10.18 -25.33
C SER A 228 -11.85 10.17 -26.15
N ARG A 229 -13.01 10.23 -25.49
CA ARG A 229 -14.28 10.51 -26.15
C ARG A 229 -14.35 12.02 -26.35
N ASP A 230 -14.70 12.45 -27.56
CA ASP A 230 -14.97 13.85 -27.87
C ASP A 230 -16.16 14.31 -27.02
N LEU A 231 -15.84 14.85 -25.85
CA LEU A 231 -16.79 15.48 -24.95
C LEU A 231 -16.78 16.96 -25.27
N GLU A 232 -17.93 17.50 -25.62
CA GLU A 232 -18.08 18.94 -25.77
C GLU A 232 -17.74 19.65 -24.45
N PRO A 233 -17.16 20.87 -24.48
CA PRO A 233 -16.85 21.63 -23.27
C PRO A 233 -18.03 21.76 -22.29
N THR A 234 -19.25 21.85 -22.81
CA THR A 234 -20.48 21.90 -22.01
C THR A 234 -20.71 20.61 -21.22
N GLN A 235 -20.43 19.45 -21.81
CA GLN A 235 -20.57 18.16 -21.12
C GLN A 235 -19.56 18.04 -19.98
N LEU A 236 -18.34 18.54 -20.16
CA LEU A 236 -17.32 18.59 -19.10
C LEU A 236 -17.77 19.46 -17.92
N LEU A 237 -18.42 20.60 -18.18
CA LEU A 237 -18.98 21.46 -17.14
C LEU A 237 -20.14 20.79 -16.40
N ILE A 238 -21.02 20.06 -17.11
CA ILE A 238 -22.10 19.28 -16.50
C ILE A 238 -21.52 18.18 -15.61
N GLU A 239 -20.46 17.49 -16.03
CA GLU A 239 -19.77 16.48 -15.23
C GLU A 239 -19.12 17.09 -13.98
N ALA A 240 -18.44 18.23 -14.13
CA ALA A 240 -17.85 18.95 -13.00
C ALA A 240 -18.93 19.39 -12.00
N PHE A 241 -20.05 19.93 -12.48
CA PHE A 241 -21.22 20.29 -11.66
C PHE A 241 -21.84 19.07 -10.97
N GLY A 242 -22.06 17.97 -11.69
CA GLY A 242 -22.64 16.74 -11.14
C GLY A 242 -21.74 16.10 -10.09
N LEU A 243 -20.42 16.13 -10.30
CA LEU A 243 -19.43 15.74 -9.30
C LEU A 243 -19.51 16.64 -8.06
N GLY A 244 -19.56 17.97 -8.26
CA GLY A 244 -19.78 18.94 -7.20
C GLY A 244 -21.02 18.60 -6.37
N ARG A 245 -22.16 18.43 -7.03
CA ARG A 245 -23.45 18.12 -6.40
C ARG A 245 -23.42 16.79 -5.62
N SER A 246 -22.81 15.77 -6.19
CA SER A 246 -22.63 14.47 -5.52
C SER A 246 -21.77 14.60 -4.25
N ILE A 247 -20.75 15.46 -4.25
CA ILE A 247 -19.87 15.67 -3.10
C ILE A 247 -20.54 16.57 -2.06
N GLY A 248 -21.15 17.68 -2.48
CA GLY A 248 -21.82 18.63 -1.60
C GLY A 248 -22.96 18.01 -0.79
N SER A 249 -23.72 17.09 -1.41
CA SER A 249 -24.77 16.34 -0.67
C SER A 249 -24.24 15.51 0.50
N ARG A 250 -22.93 15.20 0.53
CA ARG A 250 -22.30 14.30 1.52
C ARG A 250 -21.23 14.97 2.39
N THR A 251 -20.89 16.23 2.12
CA THR A 251 -19.80 16.93 2.80
C THR A 251 -20.30 18.23 3.42
N SER A 252 -19.57 18.75 4.41
CA SER A 252 -19.79 20.09 4.97
C SER A 252 -18.97 21.13 4.19
N TYR A 253 -19.26 22.41 4.43
CA TYR A 253 -18.47 23.52 3.86
C TYR A 253 -16.98 23.43 4.19
N THR A 254 -16.64 22.97 5.39
CA THR A 254 -15.25 22.87 5.88
C THR A 254 -14.50 21.66 5.31
N GLU A 255 -15.20 20.70 4.71
CA GLU A 255 -14.63 19.44 4.21
C GLU A 255 -14.59 19.34 2.68
N LEU A 256 -15.04 20.38 1.98
CA LEU A 256 -15.12 20.39 0.52
C LEU A 256 -13.70 20.46 -0.09
N VAL A 257 -13.32 19.41 -0.82
CA VAL A 257 -12.02 19.33 -1.50
C VAL A 257 -12.22 19.39 -3.01
N ILE A 258 -11.68 20.44 -3.63
CA ILE A 258 -11.72 20.63 -5.08
C ILE A 258 -10.70 19.68 -5.75
N PRO A 259 -11.10 18.89 -6.76
CA PRO A 259 -10.20 17.95 -7.45
C PRO A 259 -9.35 18.66 -8.54
N LEU A 260 -8.46 19.56 -8.12
CA LEU A 260 -7.63 20.36 -9.03
C LEU A 260 -6.71 19.53 -9.93
N ASP A 261 -6.25 18.38 -9.45
CA ASP A 261 -5.49 17.38 -10.21
C ASP A 261 -6.27 16.88 -11.43
N ILE A 262 -7.55 16.56 -11.26
CA ILE A 262 -8.43 16.13 -12.35
C ILE A 262 -8.71 17.31 -13.29
N PHE A 263 -9.01 18.49 -12.73
CA PHE A 263 -9.31 19.67 -13.54
C PHE A 263 -8.13 20.16 -14.36
N LYS A 264 -6.91 20.06 -13.83
CA LYS A 264 -5.69 20.36 -14.59
C LYS A 264 -5.59 19.49 -15.84
N ILE A 265 -5.81 18.18 -15.70
CA ILE A 265 -5.68 17.28 -16.84
C ILE A 265 -6.84 17.49 -17.84
N MET A 266 -8.06 17.72 -17.36
CA MET A 266 -9.18 18.08 -18.23
C MET A 266 -8.91 19.39 -18.99
N SER A 267 -8.30 20.37 -18.30
CA SER A 267 -7.97 21.67 -18.87
C SER A 267 -6.94 21.56 -19.99
N GLU A 268 -5.84 20.85 -19.75
CA GLU A 268 -4.77 20.62 -20.73
C GLU A 268 -5.27 19.87 -21.98
N ARG A 269 -6.28 19.01 -21.82
CA ARG A 269 -6.78 18.16 -22.90
C ARG A 269 -7.86 18.79 -23.76
N TYR A 270 -8.80 19.48 -23.13
CA TYR A 270 -10.03 19.95 -23.78
C TYR A 270 -10.08 21.47 -23.97
N ASP A 271 -8.95 22.15 -23.74
CA ASP A 271 -8.81 23.60 -23.86
C ASP A 271 -9.89 24.38 -23.08
N ILE A 272 -10.20 23.88 -21.89
CA ILE A 272 -11.15 24.50 -20.96
C ILE A 272 -10.38 25.00 -19.74
N SER A 273 -10.64 26.21 -19.26
CA SER A 273 -9.88 26.71 -18.11
C SER A 273 -10.23 25.95 -16.81
N ILE A 274 -9.21 25.70 -15.98
CA ILE A 274 -9.39 25.13 -14.63
C ILE A 274 -10.39 25.96 -13.81
N ASP A 275 -10.39 27.28 -13.97
CA ASP A 275 -11.34 28.19 -13.33
C ASP A 275 -12.80 27.85 -13.67
N ARG A 276 -13.12 27.60 -14.95
CA ARG A 276 -14.47 27.25 -15.38
C ARG A 276 -14.93 25.91 -14.80
N LEU A 277 -14.06 24.91 -14.81
CA LEU A 277 -14.34 23.60 -14.20
C LEU A 277 -14.56 23.73 -12.68
N THR A 278 -13.72 24.53 -12.01
CA THR A 278 -13.80 24.78 -10.57
C THR A 278 -15.09 25.49 -10.19
N LYS A 279 -15.49 26.52 -10.95
CA LYS A 279 -16.76 27.24 -10.74
C LYS A 279 -17.97 26.33 -10.92
N ALA A 280 -17.99 25.51 -11.98
CA ALA A 280 -19.08 24.55 -12.20
C ALA A 280 -19.18 23.54 -11.05
N TYR A 281 -18.05 23.00 -10.60
CA TYR A 281 -17.98 22.09 -9.45
C TYR A 281 -18.45 22.75 -8.15
N LEU A 282 -17.95 23.94 -7.82
CA LEU A 282 -18.32 24.66 -6.61
C LEU A 282 -19.81 24.97 -6.60
N LYS A 283 -20.36 25.44 -7.72
CA LYS A 283 -21.80 25.69 -7.83
C LYS A 283 -22.61 24.43 -7.51
N GLY A 284 -22.27 23.30 -8.14
CA GLY A 284 -22.96 22.04 -7.87
C GLY A 284 -22.86 21.62 -6.39
N ALA A 285 -21.68 21.78 -5.78
CA ALA A 285 -21.47 21.44 -4.37
C ALA A 285 -22.30 22.33 -3.42
N LEU A 286 -22.30 23.65 -3.65
CA LEU A 286 -23.06 24.61 -2.85
C LEU A 286 -24.57 24.36 -2.97
N ASP A 287 -25.10 24.22 -4.20
CA ASP A 287 -26.50 23.92 -4.44
C ASP A 287 -26.96 22.66 -3.66
N ALA A 288 -26.14 21.61 -3.63
CA ALA A 288 -26.44 20.38 -2.90
C ALA A 288 -26.41 20.55 -1.38
N MET A 289 -25.52 21.40 -0.85
CA MET A 289 -25.41 21.66 0.58
C MET A 289 -26.59 22.50 1.06
N GLU A 290 -26.99 23.51 0.30
CA GLU A 290 -28.17 24.34 0.57
C GLU A 290 -29.45 23.49 0.58
N GLU A 291 -29.65 22.66 -0.45
CA GLU A 291 -30.79 21.73 -0.52
C GLU A 291 -30.84 20.75 0.66
N ARG A 292 -29.68 20.34 1.18
CA ARG A 292 -29.61 19.45 2.35
C ARG A 292 -29.97 20.19 3.63
N ASN A 293 -29.51 21.43 3.80
CA ASN A 293 -29.75 22.22 5.00
C ASN A 293 -31.18 22.79 5.06
N ALA A 294 -31.87 22.85 3.93
CA ALA A 294 -33.27 23.25 3.85
C ALA A 294 -34.27 22.13 4.22
N LYS A 295 -33.80 20.90 4.44
CA LYS A 295 -34.59 19.73 4.85
C LYS A 295 -34.37 19.40 6.31
#